data_AF-M1KJA4-F1
#
_entry.id   AF-M1KJA4-F1
#
_cell.length_a   1.000
_cell.length_b   1.000
_cell.length_c   1.000
_cell.angle_alpha   90.00
_cell.angle_beta   90.00
_cell.angle_gamma   90.00
#
_symmetry.space_group_name_H-M   'P 1'
#
loop_
_entity.id
_entity.type
_entity.pdbx_description
1 polymer ?
#
loop_
_entity_poly.entity_id
_entity_poly.type
_entity_poly.pdbx_seq_one_letter_code
_entity_poly.pdbx_strand_id
1 'polypeptide(L)'
;MGFLFTEDFNGKLYEILEGYCGKGLTLMVSGGSLQQCLDDRRYSDMDTSGWKIFYSDERADQDYLNYTSSLPFISRTNAEIHRIHTSRPLDEAVRMYSAELVDIDICLLGIGGDGHICSLPPECPELSSNDYVVALEGSFPVSPKRVTITPRFINEKVGELYFVVPGSKKKGVSAPDRSIVEKIKKDFVVILEK
;
A
#
# COMPACT_ATOMS: atom_id res chain seq x y z
N MET A 1 5.80 10.67 13.64
CA MET A 1 4.51 9.94 13.66
C MET A 1 3.38 10.89 14.08
N GLY A 2 2.45 11.15 13.17
CA GLY A 2 1.21 11.89 13.43
C GLY A 2 -0.01 10.98 13.43
N PHE A 3 -1.14 11.47 13.96
CA PHE A 3 -2.41 10.75 13.96
C PHE A 3 -3.53 11.62 13.39
N LEU A 4 -4.37 11.01 12.57
CA LEU A 4 -5.65 11.56 12.12
C LEU A 4 -6.76 10.60 12.54
N PHE A 5 -7.90 11.15 12.95
CA PHE A 5 -9.08 10.36 13.31
C PHE A 5 -10.21 10.68 12.34
N THR A 6 -10.92 9.65 11.92
CA THR A 6 -12.08 9.79 11.02
C THR A 6 -13.20 8.82 11.38
N GLU A 7 -14.43 9.25 11.11
CA GLU A 7 -15.63 8.39 11.09
C GLU A 7 -15.93 7.93 9.65
N ASP A 8 -15.35 8.59 8.64
CA ASP A 8 -15.49 8.28 7.21
C ASP A 8 -14.10 8.14 6.57
N PHE A 9 -13.66 6.90 6.38
CA PHE A 9 -12.38 6.62 5.73
C PHE A 9 -12.41 6.97 4.24
N ASN A 10 -13.52 6.70 3.55
CA ASN A 10 -13.65 6.98 2.12
C ASN A 10 -13.55 8.48 1.86
N GLY A 11 -14.25 9.30 2.65
CA GLY A 11 -14.14 10.76 2.59
C GLY A 11 -12.75 11.28 2.92
N LYS A 12 -12.12 10.73 3.96
CA LYS A 12 -10.77 11.17 4.34
C LYS A 12 -9.73 10.87 3.25
N LEU A 13 -9.78 9.69 2.64
CA LEU A 13 -8.85 9.36 1.55
C LEU A 13 -9.14 10.18 0.29
N TYR A 14 -10.43 10.41 -0.03
CA TYR A 14 -10.80 11.28 -1.13
C TYR A 14 -10.25 12.70 -0.94
N GLU A 15 -10.38 13.31 0.24
CA GLU A 15 -9.84 14.64 0.56
C GLU A 15 -8.30 14.72 0.40
N ILE A 16 -7.59 13.65 0.74
CA ILE A 16 -6.13 13.59 0.55
C ILE A 16 -5.79 13.61 -0.95
N LEU A 17 -6.57 12.90 -1.76
CA LEU A 17 -6.28 12.69 -3.18
C LEU A 17 -6.89 13.75 -4.10
N GLU A 18 -7.95 14.45 -3.70
CA GLU A 18 -8.69 15.39 -4.56
C GLU A 18 -7.83 16.56 -5.05
N GLY A 19 -6.80 16.95 -4.28
CA GLY A 19 -5.85 17.99 -4.66
C GLY A 19 -5.05 17.69 -5.93
N TYR A 20 -5.07 16.43 -6.38
CA TYR A 20 -4.41 15.93 -7.59
C TYR A 20 -5.36 15.75 -8.78
N CYS A 21 -6.63 16.18 -8.69
CA CYS A 21 -7.53 16.24 -9.84
C CYS A 21 -6.93 17.11 -10.95
N GLY A 22 -6.80 16.57 -12.17
CA GLY A 22 -6.20 17.21 -13.33
C GLY A 22 -4.67 17.39 -13.24
N LYS A 23 -4.00 16.68 -12.32
CA LYS A 23 -2.54 16.75 -12.11
C LYS A 23 -1.90 15.36 -12.14
N GLY A 24 -0.57 15.34 -12.23
CA GLY A 24 0.21 14.12 -12.06
C GLY A 24 0.21 13.64 -10.61
N LEU A 25 0.04 12.33 -10.40
CA LEU A 25 0.16 11.69 -9.09
C LEU A 25 0.75 10.28 -9.26
N THR A 26 1.77 9.95 -8.49
CA THR A 26 2.22 8.56 -8.29
C THR A 26 1.69 8.07 -6.95
N LEU A 27 0.67 7.21 -7.01
CA LEU A 27 -0.04 6.67 -5.85
C LEU A 27 0.36 5.21 -5.63
N MET A 28 0.82 4.86 -4.43
CA MET A 28 1.04 3.48 -4.04
C MET A 28 -0.01 3.02 -3.04
N VAL A 29 -0.60 1.84 -3.27
CA VAL A 29 -1.64 1.27 -2.40
C VAL A 29 -1.31 -0.15 -1.97
N SER A 30 -1.62 -0.48 -0.72
CA SER A 30 -1.61 -1.87 -0.24
C SER A 30 -2.95 -2.57 -0.44
N GLY A 31 -2.98 -3.89 -0.29
CA GLY A 31 -4.23 -4.65 -0.27
C GLY A 31 -5.09 -4.49 0.99
N GLY A 32 -5.98 -5.47 1.20
CA GLY A 32 -6.76 -5.61 2.43
C GLY A 32 -7.88 -4.59 2.57
N SER A 33 -8.20 -4.20 3.81
CA SER A 33 -9.31 -3.29 4.12
C SER A 33 -9.13 -1.88 3.53
N LEU A 34 -7.90 -1.49 3.17
CA LEU A 34 -7.65 -0.22 2.48
C LEU A 34 -8.41 -0.12 1.15
N GLN A 35 -8.56 -1.22 0.42
CA GLN A 35 -9.25 -1.22 -0.88
C GLN A 35 -10.73 -0.82 -0.74
N GLN A 36 -11.36 -1.17 0.38
CA GLN A 36 -12.75 -0.76 0.68
C GLN A 36 -12.83 0.74 1.01
N CYS A 37 -11.81 1.29 1.66
CA CYS A 37 -11.73 2.73 1.94
C CYS A 37 -11.46 3.55 0.66
N LEU A 38 -10.89 2.93 -0.39
CA LEU A 38 -10.66 3.57 -1.68
C LEU A 38 -11.83 3.40 -2.66
N ASP A 39 -12.75 2.46 -2.44
CA ASP A 39 -13.96 2.34 -3.27
C ASP A 39 -14.95 3.46 -2.94
N ASP A 40 -14.74 4.62 -3.55
CA ASP A 40 -15.63 5.76 -3.45
C ASP A 40 -16.05 6.28 -4.82
N ARG A 41 -17.36 6.54 -4.99
CA ARG A 41 -17.90 7.01 -6.27
C ARG A 41 -17.34 8.35 -6.71
N ARG A 42 -16.89 9.21 -5.80
CA ARG A 42 -16.38 10.56 -6.09
C ARG A 42 -15.15 10.54 -6.99
N TYR A 43 -14.36 9.46 -7.01
CA TYR A 43 -13.24 9.33 -7.94
C TYR A 43 -13.69 9.36 -9.42
N SER A 44 -14.94 8.96 -9.70
CA SER A 44 -15.51 8.98 -11.06
C SER A 44 -15.70 10.40 -11.60
N ASP A 45 -15.76 11.40 -10.71
CA ASP A 45 -15.91 12.82 -11.07
C ASP A 45 -14.55 13.52 -11.22
N MET A 46 -13.43 12.82 -10.94
CA MET A 46 -12.08 13.38 -10.99
C MET A 46 -11.39 13.10 -12.33
N ASP A 47 -10.66 14.09 -12.83
CA ASP A 47 -9.65 13.85 -13.86
C ASP A 47 -8.41 13.22 -13.22
N THR A 48 -8.28 11.90 -13.39
CA THR A 48 -7.17 11.08 -12.89
C THR A 48 -6.27 10.59 -14.03
N SER A 49 -6.36 11.19 -15.21
CA SER A 49 -5.58 10.76 -16.39
C SER A 49 -4.06 10.92 -16.24
N GLY A 50 -3.61 11.80 -15.33
CA GLY A 50 -2.21 11.97 -14.97
C GLY A 50 -1.72 11.03 -13.85
N TRP A 51 -2.60 10.19 -13.30
CA TRP A 51 -2.26 9.33 -12.16
C TRP A 51 -1.61 8.04 -12.61
N LYS A 52 -0.69 7.54 -11.78
CA LYS A 52 -0.05 6.24 -11.88
C LYS A 52 -0.22 5.50 -10.56
N ILE A 53 -0.86 4.34 -10.59
CA ILE A 53 -1.17 3.55 -9.40
C ILE A 53 -0.25 2.33 -9.34
N PHE A 54 0.50 2.23 -8.25
CA PHE A 54 1.42 1.16 -7.91
C PHE A 54 0.90 0.37 -6.70
N TYR A 55 1.37 -0.86 -6.54
CA TYR A 55 1.07 -1.70 -5.38
C TYR A 55 2.29 -1.84 -4.47
N SER A 56 2.09 -1.78 -3.15
CA SER A 56 3.16 -2.02 -2.18
C SER A 56 3.56 -3.49 -2.11
N ASP A 57 2.62 -4.39 -2.38
CA ASP A 57 2.81 -5.82 -2.30
C ASP A 57 1.77 -6.55 -3.14
N GLU A 58 2.05 -7.81 -3.47
CA GLU A 58 1.12 -8.68 -4.17
C GLU A 58 1.34 -10.15 -3.80
N ARG A 59 0.26 -10.93 -3.87
CA ARG A 59 0.24 -12.36 -3.57
C ARG A 59 0.61 -13.16 -4.82
N ALA A 60 1.26 -14.31 -4.63
CA ALA A 60 1.49 -15.24 -5.73
C ALA A 60 0.21 -15.97 -6.17
N ASP A 61 -0.73 -16.15 -5.24
CA ASP A 61 -2.03 -16.75 -5.53
C ASP A 61 -2.91 -15.80 -6.37
N GLN A 62 -3.24 -16.24 -7.59
CA GLN A 62 -3.96 -15.45 -8.58
C GLN A 62 -5.44 -15.26 -8.23
N ASP A 63 -6.01 -16.08 -7.35
CA ASP A 63 -7.40 -15.95 -6.90
C ASP A 63 -7.57 -14.86 -5.83
N TYR A 64 -6.46 -14.39 -5.25
CA TYR A 64 -6.47 -13.48 -4.12
C TYR A 64 -5.72 -12.17 -4.38
N LEU A 65 -5.45 -11.77 -5.62
CA LEU A 65 -4.65 -10.59 -5.92
C LEU A 65 -5.19 -9.29 -5.29
N ASN A 66 -4.27 -8.45 -4.80
CA ASN A 66 -4.52 -7.07 -4.43
C ASN A 66 -5.03 -6.27 -5.63
N TYR A 67 -4.48 -6.51 -6.84
CA TYR A 67 -4.97 -5.92 -8.08
C TYR A 67 -6.47 -6.19 -8.29
N THR A 68 -6.89 -7.46 -8.26
CA THR A 68 -8.30 -7.84 -8.46
C THR A 68 -9.19 -7.22 -7.38
N SER A 69 -8.71 -7.21 -6.13
CA SER A 69 -9.42 -6.60 -5.00
C SER A 69 -9.58 -5.08 -5.14
N SER A 70 -8.69 -4.41 -5.88
CA SER A 70 -8.71 -2.96 -6.09
C SER A 70 -9.61 -2.51 -7.25
N LEU A 71 -10.17 -3.44 -8.03
CA LEU A 71 -11.02 -3.14 -9.20
C LEU A 71 -12.12 -2.10 -8.92
N PRO A 72 -12.88 -2.16 -7.80
CA PRO A 72 -13.91 -1.17 -7.51
C PRO A 72 -13.41 0.28 -7.41
N PHE A 73 -12.15 0.47 -6.98
CA PHE A 73 -11.48 1.77 -6.96
C PHE A 73 -10.93 2.12 -8.35
N ILE A 74 -10.08 1.26 -8.92
CA ILE A 74 -9.37 1.60 -10.17
C ILE A 74 -10.31 1.78 -11.36
N SER A 75 -11.45 1.08 -11.41
CA SER A 75 -12.46 1.25 -12.47
C SER A 75 -13.17 2.60 -12.44
N ARG A 76 -13.01 3.38 -11.36
CA ARG A 76 -13.53 4.75 -11.23
C ARG A 76 -12.49 5.80 -11.59
N THR A 77 -11.29 5.39 -11.99
CA THR A 77 -10.18 6.27 -12.37
C THR A 77 -9.79 6.02 -13.83
N ASN A 78 -9.09 6.98 -14.44
CA ASN A 78 -8.42 6.84 -15.73
C ASN A 78 -6.89 6.72 -15.55
N ALA A 79 -6.45 6.25 -14.38
CA ALA A 79 -5.04 6.14 -14.03
C ALA A 79 -4.33 5.02 -14.80
N GLU A 80 -3.04 5.20 -15.05
CA GLU A 80 -2.14 4.12 -15.48
C GLU A 80 -1.90 3.16 -14.30
N ILE A 81 -2.07 1.85 -14.51
CA ILE A 81 -1.95 0.85 -13.43
C ILE A 81 -0.69 0.02 -13.61
N HIS A 82 0.22 0.09 -12.63
CA HIS A 82 1.49 -0.62 -12.57
C HIS A 82 1.38 -1.82 -11.62
N ARG A 83 1.21 -3.01 -12.18
CA ARG A 83 0.95 -4.24 -11.43
C ARG A 83 2.23 -4.98 -11.09
N ILE A 84 2.22 -5.68 -9.96
CA ILE A 84 3.22 -6.71 -9.67
C ILE A 84 2.79 -8.01 -10.35
N HIS A 85 3.50 -8.43 -11.39
CA HIS A 85 3.13 -9.59 -12.21
C HIS A 85 3.52 -10.94 -11.58
N THR A 86 2.86 -11.32 -10.49
CA THR A 86 3.14 -12.56 -9.73
C THR A 86 2.66 -13.85 -10.40
N SER A 87 2.05 -13.77 -11.60
CA SER A 87 1.82 -14.95 -12.45
C SER A 87 3.12 -15.47 -13.09
N ARG A 88 4.19 -14.69 -13.03
CA ARG A 88 5.56 -15.07 -13.42
C ARG A 88 6.33 -15.63 -12.22
N PRO A 89 7.47 -16.30 -12.43
CA PRO A 89 8.42 -16.59 -11.35
C PRO A 89 8.71 -15.34 -10.51
N LEU A 90 8.76 -15.50 -9.18
CA LEU A 90 8.79 -14.35 -8.27
C LEU A 90 10.06 -13.52 -8.38
N ASP A 91 11.19 -14.14 -8.71
CA ASP A 91 12.45 -13.46 -9.01
C ASP A 91 12.34 -12.59 -10.27
N GLU A 92 11.62 -13.05 -11.28
CA GLU A 92 11.29 -12.26 -12.47
C GLU A 92 10.34 -11.11 -12.12
N ALA A 93 9.29 -11.37 -11.35
CA ALA A 93 8.34 -10.35 -10.89
C ALA A 93 9.03 -9.25 -10.07
N VAL A 94 9.94 -9.62 -9.16
CA VAL A 94 10.76 -8.68 -8.37
C VAL A 94 11.63 -7.81 -9.28
N ARG A 95 12.34 -8.43 -10.23
CA ARG A 95 13.23 -7.70 -11.15
C ARG A 95 12.46 -6.73 -12.04
N MET A 96 11.35 -7.19 -12.62
CA MET A 96 10.52 -6.35 -13.50
C MET A 96 9.95 -5.17 -12.73
N TYR A 97 9.33 -5.43 -11.58
CA TYR A 97 8.71 -4.38 -10.79
C TYR A 97 9.73 -3.39 -10.24
N SER A 98 10.90 -3.85 -9.78
CA SER A 98 11.98 -2.97 -9.34
C SER A 98 12.46 -2.01 -10.43
N ALA A 99 12.44 -2.43 -11.70
CA ALA A 99 12.84 -1.60 -12.83
C ALA A 99 11.77 -0.58 -13.25
N GLU A 100 10.51 -0.81 -12.87
CA GLU A 100 9.35 0.02 -13.17
C GLU A 100 9.07 1.06 -12.07
N LEU A 101 9.52 0.80 -10.85
CA LEU A 101 9.31 1.69 -9.71
C LEU A 101 9.96 3.06 -9.91
N VAL A 102 9.19 4.08 -9.56
CA VAL A 102 9.58 5.49 -9.54
C VAL A 102 9.44 6.06 -8.14
N ASP A 103 9.81 7.32 -7.96
CA ASP A 103 9.47 8.07 -6.74
C ASP A 103 7.94 8.14 -6.61
N ILE A 104 7.42 7.97 -5.39
CA ILE A 104 6.00 7.86 -5.08
C ILE A 104 5.57 9.09 -4.29
N ASP A 105 4.60 9.85 -4.78
CA ASP A 105 4.08 11.04 -4.12
C ASP A 105 3.34 10.67 -2.84
N ILE A 106 2.39 9.73 -2.92
CA ILE A 106 1.55 9.27 -1.80
C ILE A 106 1.58 7.75 -1.70
N CYS A 107 1.90 7.24 -0.52
CA CYS A 107 1.83 5.81 -0.20
C CYS A 107 0.79 5.55 0.90
N LEU A 108 -0.25 4.80 0.55
CA LEU A 108 -1.34 4.39 1.44
C LEU A 108 -1.16 2.91 1.80
N LEU A 109 -0.88 2.63 3.07
CA LEU A 109 -0.65 1.27 3.57
C LEU A 109 -1.66 0.90 4.65
N GLY A 110 -2.11 -0.35 4.64
CA GLY A 110 -2.81 -0.94 5.77
C GLY A 110 -1.85 -1.36 6.89
N ILE A 111 -2.44 -1.66 8.06
CA ILE A 111 -1.74 -2.33 9.17
C ILE A 111 -2.49 -3.62 9.53
N GLY A 112 -1.74 -4.72 9.59
CA GLY A 112 -2.18 -6.02 10.06
C GLY A 112 -2.47 -6.07 11.56
N GLY A 113 -3.18 -7.10 12.02
CA GLY A 113 -3.53 -7.23 13.45
C GLY A 113 -2.31 -7.46 14.38
N ASP A 114 -1.22 -7.96 13.83
CA ASP A 114 0.10 -8.13 14.47
C ASP A 114 1.04 -6.94 14.22
N GLY A 115 0.56 -5.86 13.58
CA GLY A 115 1.37 -4.69 13.25
C GLY A 115 2.15 -4.78 11.93
N HIS A 116 2.00 -5.85 11.13
CA HIS A 116 2.67 -5.95 9.83
C HIS A 116 2.22 -4.84 8.86
N ILE A 117 3.10 -4.51 7.93
CA ILE A 117 2.83 -3.60 6.80
C ILE A 117 3.15 -4.32 5.49
N CYS A 118 2.54 -3.93 4.38
CA CYS A 118 2.75 -4.61 3.09
C CYS A 118 2.64 -6.15 3.27
N SER A 119 3.67 -6.89 2.88
CA SER A 119 3.83 -8.30 3.25
C SER A 119 5.01 -8.54 4.20
N LEU A 120 5.36 -7.58 5.05
CA LEU A 120 6.48 -7.62 5.98
C LEU A 120 5.99 -7.83 7.42
N PRO A 121 6.02 -9.07 7.96
CA PRO A 121 5.68 -9.31 9.35
C PRO A 121 6.71 -8.68 10.31
N PRO A 122 6.36 -8.52 11.59
CA PRO A 122 7.30 -8.10 12.63
C PRO A 122 8.59 -8.92 12.60
N GLU A 123 9.72 -8.26 12.83
CA GLU A 123 11.06 -8.86 12.98
C GLU A 123 11.57 -9.68 11.77
N CYS A 124 10.91 -9.62 10.61
CA CYS A 124 11.35 -10.36 9.43
C CYS A 124 12.68 -9.81 8.86
N PRO A 125 13.55 -10.67 8.28
CA PRO A 125 14.85 -10.26 7.77
C PRO A 125 14.75 -9.24 6.63
N GLU A 126 13.66 -9.27 5.85
CA GLU A 126 13.37 -8.37 4.74
C GLU A 126 13.25 -6.90 5.19
N LEU A 127 12.97 -6.64 6.48
CA LEU A 127 13.01 -5.28 7.04
C LEU A 127 14.38 -4.62 6.93
N SER A 128 15.45 -5.41 6.80
CA SER A 128 16.83 -4.93 6.62
C SER A 128 17.37 -5.17 5.21
N SER A 129 16.50 -5.50 4.24
CA SER A 129 16.90 -5.71 2.86
C SER A 129 17.49 -4.43 2.26
N ASN A 130 18.54 -4.60 1.46
CA ASN A 130 19.07 -3.54 0.62
C ASN A 130 18.35 -3.42 -0.71
N ASP A 131 17.42 -4.31 -1.07
CA ASP A 131 16.66 -4.19 -2.31
C ASP A 131 15.42 -3.33 -2.11
N TYR A 132 14.89 -2.72 -3.17
CA TYR A 132 13.62 -1.99 -3.10
C TYR A 132 12.41 -2.91 -3.07
N VAL A 133 12.51 -4.06 -3.73
CA VAL A 133 11.46 -5.07 -3.82
C VAL A 133 12.09 -6.42 -3.51
N VAL A 134 11.38 -7.25 -2.75
CA VAL A 134 11.78 -8.61 -2.43
C VAL A 134 10.61 -9.57 -2.64
N ALA A 135 10.92 -10.82 -2.94
CA ALA A 135 9.99 -11.92 -2.79
C ALA A 135 10.25 -12.59 -1.45
N LEU A 136 9.19 -12.98 -0.75
CA LEU A 136 9.30 -13.74 0.47
C LEU A 136 8.24 -14.83 0.57
N GLU A 137 8.52 -15.80 1.44
CA GLU A 137 7.59 -16.85 1.81
C GLU A 137 7.45 -16.86 3.34
N GLY A 138 6.20 -16.82 3.80
CA GLY A 138 5.90 -16.75 5.24
C GLY A 138 4.58 -17.39 5.60
N SER A 139 4.29 -17.41 6.90
CA SER A 139 3.06 -17.98 7.47
C SER A 139 1.84 -17.06 7.30
N PHE A 140 1.55 -16.67 6.05
CA PHE A 140 0.38 -15.85 5.74
C PHE A 140 -0.87 -16.72 5.58
N PRO A 141 -2.04 -16.31 6.11
CA PRO A 141 -3.25 -17.13 6.08
C PRO A 141 -3.78 -17.50 4.68
N VAL A 142 -3.51 -16.68 3.65
CA VAL A 142 -4.14 -16.81 2.32
C VAL A 142 -3.16 -17.14 1.20
N SER A 143 -1.94 -16.57 1.22
CA SER A 143 -0.91 -16.82 0.19
C SER A 143 0.46 -16.74 0.85
N PRO A 144 1.17 -17.87 0.99
CA PRO A 144 2.45 -17.91 1.70
C PRO A 144 3.52 -17.15 0.94
N LYS A 145 3.46 -17.14 -0.40
CA LYS A 145 4.42 -16.46 -1.26
C LYS A 145 3.91 -15.11 -1.72
N ARG A 146 4.77 -14.10 -1.62
CA ARG A 146 4.44 -12.70 -1.89
C ARG A 146 5.62 -11.93 -2.46
N VAL A 147 5.34 -10.85 -3.15
CA VAL A 147 6.32 -9.82 -3.57
C VAL A 147 5.96 -8.53 -2.88
N THR A 148 6.93 -7.80 -2.33
CA THR A 148 6.69 -6.60 -1.52
C THR A 148 7.81 -5.59 -1.67
N ILE A 149 7.46 -4.31 -1.53
CA ILE A 149 8.45 -3.26 -1.29
C ILE A 149 9.07 -3.40 0.10
N THR A 150 10.24 -2.81 0.29
CA THR A 150 11.01 -2.84 1.55
C THR A 150 11.00 -1.49 2.26
N PRO A 151 11.42 -1.43 3.54
CA PRO A 151 11.64 -0.16 4.23
C PRO A 151 12.66 0.74 3.52
N ARG A 152 13.63 0.17 2.79
CA ARG A 152 14.58 0.95 1.97
C ARG A 152 13.83 1.78 0.93
N PHE A 153 12.94 1.15 0.16
CA PHE A 153 12.12 1.85 -0.82
C PHE A 153 11.26 2.93 -0.16
N ILE A 154 10.55 2.59 0.93
CA ILE A 154 9.72 3.55 1.65
C ILE A 154 10.55 4.78 2.06
N ASN A 155 11.74 4.57 2.63
CA ASN A 155 12.58 5.66 3.12
C ASN A 155 13.13 6.54 2.00
N GLU A 156 13.54 5.96 0.87
CA GLU A 156 14.24 6.67 -0.20
C GLU A 156 13.30 7.26 -1.26
N LYS A 157 12.12 6.65 -1.46
CA LYS A 157 11.29 6.88 -2.65
C LYS A 157 9.88 7.40 -2.39
N VAL A 158 9.36 7.27 -1.18
CA VAL A 158 8.03 7.79 -0.83
C VAL A 158 8.12 9.24 -0.36
N GLY A 159 7.25 10.11 -0.85
CA GLY A 159 7.03 11.47 -0.36
C GLY A 159 6.22 11.44 0.93
N GLU A 160 4.92 11.23 0.82
CA GLU A 160 3.98 11.15 1.95
C GLU A 160 3.56 9.71 2.25
N LEU A 161 3.60 9.33 3.53
CA LEU A 161 3.25 8.00 4.00
C LEU A 161 2.07 8.04 4.97
N TYR A 162 1.00 7.35 4.60
CA TYR A 162 -0.20 7.19 5.43
C TYR A 162 -0.45 5.72 5.72
N PHE A 163 -0.63 5.42 7.00
CA PHE A 163 -1.18 4.14 7.44
C PHE A 163 -2.68 4.27 7.67
N VAL A 164 -3.49 3.51 6.96
CA VAL A 164 -4.95 3.56 7.00
C VAL A 164 -5.48 2.34 7.73
N VAL A 165 -6.07 2.53 8.91
CA VAL A 165 -6.44 1.44 9.81
C VAL A 165 -7.94 1.45 10.14
N PRO A 166 -8.80 1.08 9.17
CA PRO A 166 -10.22 0.90 9.47
C PRO A 166 -10.39 -0.25 10.47
N GLY A 167 -11.27 -0.05 11.45
CA GLY A 167 -11.52 -1.00 12.54
C GLY A 167 -10.33 -1.18 13.49
N SER A 168 -9.49 -0.15 13.66
CA SER A 168 -8.33 -0.17 14.57
C SER A 168 -8.66 -0.66 15.98
N LYS A 169 -9.82 -0.27 16.52
CA LYS A 169 -10.34 -0.71 17.83
C LYS A 169 -10.54 -2.23 17.89
N LYS A 170 -11.16 -2.83 16.86
CA LYS A 170 -11.39 -4.28 16.77
C LYS A 170 -10.09 -5.05 16.59
N LYS A 171 -9.14 -4.49 15.82
CA LYS A 171 -7.83 -5.10 15.58
C LYS A 171 -6.90 -4.97 16.78
N GLY A 172 -7.12 -4.00 17.67
CA GLY A 172 -6.21 -3.69 18.77
C GLY A 172 -4.87 -3.08 18.30
N VAL A 173 -4.84 -2.50 17.11
CA VAL A 173 -3.62 -1.96 16.47
C VAL A 173 -3.84 -0.51 16.04
N SER A 174 -2.89 0.37 16.36
CA SER A 174 -2.94 1.80 16.05
C SER A 174 -1.66 2.35 15.41
N ALA A 175 -0.65 1.49 15.22
CA ALA A 175 0.61 1.81 14.55
C ALA A 175 1.27 0.51 14.05
N PRO A 176 2.22 0.59 13.10
CA PRO A 176 3.00 -0.58 12.73
C PRO A 176 3.74 -1.14 13.94
N ASP A 177 4.12 -2.41 13.88
CA ASP A 177 4.93 -3.01 14.92
C ASP A 177 6.23 -2.21 15.15
N ARG A 178 6.74 -2.23 16.38
CA ARG A 178 7.95 -1.50 16.77
C ARG A 178 9.15 -1.85 15.87
N SER A 179 9.34 -3.11 15.52
CA SER A 179 10.45 -3.56 14.65
C SER A 179 10.38 -2.94 13.25
N ILE A 180 9.17 -2.61 12.78
CA ILE A 180 8.93 -1.93 11.51
C ILE A 180 9.14 -0.43 11.67
N VAL A 181 8.58 0.18 12.73
CA VAL A 181 8.73 1.61 13.01
C VAL A 181 10.20 2.00 13.11
N GLU A 182 11.04 1.18 13.76
CA GLU A 182 12.49 1.40 13.86
C GLU A 182 13.21 1.43 12.50
N LYS A 183 12.59 0.89 11.44
CA LYS A 183 13.14 0.84 10.07
C LYS A 183 12.58 1.93 9.17
N ILE A 184 11.48 2.59 9.54
CA ILE A 184 10.93 3.74 8.82
C ILE A 184 11.54 5.03 9.36
N LYS A 185 12.39 5.67 8.56
CA LYS A 185 13.19 6.84 8.91
C LYS A 185 12.57 8.17 8.48
N LYS A 186 11.30 8.15 8.08
CA LYS A 186 10.55 9.33 7.67
C LYS A 186 9.29 9.51 8.50
N ASP A 187 8.76 10.72 8.46
CA ASP A 187 7.46 11.00 9.05
C ASP A 187 6.35 10.26 8.31
N PHE A 188 5.36 9.86 9.09
CA PHE A 188 4.16 9.20 8.61
C PHE A 188 2.98 9.55 9.50
N VAL A 189 1.79 9.42 8.92
CA VAL A 189 0.51 9.67 9.60
C VAL A 189 -0.26 8.36 9.70
N VAL A 190 -0.84 8.08 10.86
CA VAL A 190 -1.79 6.97 11.00
C VAL A 190 -3.22 7.52 11.06
N ILE A 191 -4.06 7.06 10.13
CA ILE A 191 -5.48 7.37 10.05
C ILE A 191 -6.24 6.27 10.78
N LEU A 192 -6.88 6.63 11.89
CA LEU A 192 -7.58 5.75 12.79
C LEU A 192 -9.08 6.05 12.83
N GLU A 193 -9.84 5.03 13.23
CA GLU A 193 -11.23 5.20 13.60
C GLU A 193 -11.32 6.05 14.87
N LYS A 194 -12.22 7.04 14.87
CA LYS A 194 -12.52 7.88 16.03
C LYS A 194 -13.22 7.09 17.13
#